data_AF-A0AAU0S9D8-F1
#
_entry.id   AF-A0AAU0S9D8-F1
#
_cell.length_a   1.000
_cell.length_b   1.000
_cell.length_c   1.000
_cell.angle_alpha   90.00
_cell.angle_beta   90.00
_cell.angle_gamma   90.00
#
_symmetry.space_group_name_H-M   'P 1'
#
loop_
_entity.id
_entity.type
_entity.pdbx_description
1 polymer ?
#
loop_
_entity_poly.entity_id
_entity_poly.type
_entity_poly.pdbx_seq_one_letter_code
_entity_poly.pdbx_strand_id
1 'polypeptide(L)'
;MRYSVEQLIALARVSSPVYGKLYRDLPPGALAWDQVPVLTHDLLMAVVHDAQAISFFDPRGRSDGIIYQSSATTGKPKATIFGREEWKATLILLATRHWKSGALQEGDFVANLCVGGSASFMFVHGTLEQFPSRCVEVPIGSDHPFPYILDTYRKFGANVLAGINSVLLGMAHHILAEGMPDTTITRILCGGELMYGAQLGIVQRAFPNAMVIPFMFATTETGLIGLSETGFAQNEFRVCADACLLEIVDPATLQPIEEAGRMGLCVVTSLLRTAAPAIRMDIGDFAMWEEDSGVAERKFSIHGRRFTTRYPLGPRVLITETDVAALIVALSVDIPLLKLRLDLDSDAATVVVKLFRTHQ
;
A
#
# COMPACT_ATOMS: atom_id res chain seq x y z
N MET A 1 -0.93 -4.59 -21.58
CA MET A 1 -0.14 -5.81 -21.86
C MET A 1 -0.27 -6.71 -20.64
N ARG A 2 -0.64 -7.98 -20.79
CA ARG A 2 -0.79 -8.93 -19.68
C ARG A 2 -0.09 -10.23 -20.07
N TYR A 3 0.68 -10.79 -19.16
CA TYR A 3 1.37 -12.05 -19.39
C TYR A 3 0.61 -13.21 -18.75
N SER A 4 0.64 -14.36 -19.42
CA SER A 4 0.23 -15.63 -18.79
C SER A 4 1.25 -16.04 -17.73
N VAL A 5 0.80 -16.82 -16.75
CA VAL A 5 1.66 -17.34 -15.69
C VAL A 5 2.79 -18.19 -16.28
N GLU A 6 2.49 -18.99 -17.30
CA GLU A 6 3.46 -19.85 -17.98
C GLU A 6 4.56 -19.03 -18.65
N GLN A 7 4.20 -17.92 -19.30
CA GLN A 7 5.17 -16.98 -19.88
C GLN A 7 6.06 -16.35 -18.80
N LEU A 8 5.47 -15.94 -17.67
CA LEU A 8 6.21 -15.34 -16.57
C LEU A 8 7.19 -16.32 -15.94
N ILE A 9 6.78 -17.57 -15.71
CA ILE A 9 7.65 -18.62 -15.17
C ILE A 9 8.80 -18.92 -16.14
N ALA A 10 8.49 -19.08 -17.43
CA ALA A 10 9.50 -19.35 -18.46
C ALA A 10 10.53 -18.22 -18.56
N LEU A 11 10.06 -16.97 -18.52
CA LEU A 11 10.92 -15.79 -18.55
C LEU A 11 11.77 -15.70 -17.27
N ALA A 12 11.15 -15.77 -16.09
CA ALA A 12 11.82 -15.63 -14.81
C ALA A 12 12.90 -16.69 -14.60
N ARG A 13 12.68 -17.93 -15.09
CA ARG A 13 13.66 -19.02 -15.05
C ARG A 13 14.99 -18.66 -15.75
N VAL A 14 14.94 -17.83 -16.80
CA VAL A 14 16.14 -17.45 -17.58
C VAL A 14 16.65 -16.05 -17.28
N SER A 15 15.78 -15.12 -16.86
CA SER A 15 16.13 -13.72 -16.64
C SER A 15 16.52 -13.40 -15.20
N SER A 16 15.98 -14.12 -14.20
CA SER A 16 16.25 -13.84 -12.78
C SER A 16 17.07 -14.96 -12.13
N PRO A 17 18.26 -14.68 -11.57
CA PRO A 17 19.04 -15.65 -10.81
C PRO A 17 18.27 -16.31 -9.66
N VAL A 18 17.39 -15.56 -9.00
CA VAL A 18 16.59 -16.03 -7.86
C VAL A 18 15.60 -17.10 -8.32
N TYR A 19 14.80 -16.80 -9.35
CA TYR A 19 13.85 -17.77 -9.90
C TYR A 19 14.52 -18.89 -10.69
N GLY A 20 15.65 -18.65 -11.34
CA GLY A 20 16.45 -19.70 -11.98
C GLY A 20 16.92 -20.76 -10.99
N LYS A 21 17.25 -20.36 -9.74
CA LYS A 21 17.53 -21.30 -8.65
C LYS A 21 16.26 -21.96 -8.11
N LEU A 22 15.22 -21.17 -7.84
CA LEU A 22 13.97 -21.64 -7.26
C LEU A 22 13.21 -22.64 -8.17
N TYR A 23 13.30 -22.45 -9.49
CA TYR A 23 12.60 -23.25 -10.50
C TYR A 23 13.48 -24.30 -11.17
N ARG A 24 14.68 -24.58 -10.64
CA ARG A 24 15.64 -25.52 -11.22
C ARG A 24 15.04 -26.92 -11.44
N ASP A 25 14.29 -27.38 -10.45
CA ASP A 25 13.75 -28.75 -10.40
C ASP A 25 12.32 -28.85 -10.93
N LEU A 26 11.76 -27.74 -11.44
CA LEU A 26 10.43 -27.74 -12.05
C LEU A 26 10.47 -28.32 -13.47
N PRO A 27 9.56 -29.25 -13.82
CA PRO A 27 9.54 -29.82 -15.15
C PRO A 27 9.28 -28.74 -16.22
N PRO A 28 9.74 -28.97 -17.47
CA PRO A 28 9.39 -28.10 -18.58
C PRO A 28 7.91 -28.31 -18.98
N GLY A 29 7.21 -27.24 -19.36
CA GLY A 29 5.83 -27.31 -19.84
C GLY A 29 4.80 -26.74 -18.85
N ALA A 30 3.53 -27.10 -19.04
CA ALA A 30 2.44 -26.68 -18.17
C ALA A 30 2.61 -27.28 -16.77
N LEU A 31 2.54 -26.43 -15.75
CA LEU A 31 2.67 -26.81 -14.34
C LEU A 31 1.33 -26.63 -13.66
N ALA A 32 0.97 -27.55 -12.77
CA ALA A 32 -0.11 -27.29 -11.84
C ALA A 32 0.31 -26.15 -10.89
N TRP A 33 -0.61 -25.23 -10.58
CA TRP A 33 -0.26 -24.00 -9.86
C TRP A 33 0.28 -24.26 -8.45
N ASP A 34 -0.21 -25.31 -7.81
CA ASP A 34 0.24 -25.80 -6.50
C ASP A 34 1.70 -26.32 -6.50
N GLN A 35 2.25 -26.68 -7.67
CA GLN A 35 3.64 -27.11 -7.82
C GLN A 35 4.62 -25.94 -7.93
N VAL A 36 4.15 -24.73 -8.24
CA VAL A 36 5.02 -23.55 -8.35
C VAL A 36 5.42 -23.13 -6.94
N PRO A 37 6.71 -23.13 -6.56
CA PRO A 37 7.11 -22.81 -5.20
C PRO A 37 6.90 -21.33 -4.87
N VAL A 38 6.53 -21.06 -3.62
CA VAL A 38 6.41 -19.69 -3.08
C VAL A 38 7.81 -19.08 -2.92
N LEU A 39 8.00 -17.86 -3.42
CA LEU A 39 9.17 -17.05 -3.05
C LEU A 39 8.94 -16.52 -1.63
N THR A 40 9.65 -17.10 -0.66
CA THR A 40 9.47 -16.77 0.75
C THR A 40 9.88 -15.32 1.03
N HIS A 41 9.26 -14.73 2.05
CA HIS A 41 9.60 -13.38 2.49
C HIS A 41 11.09 -13.20 2.83
N ASP A 42 11.70 -14.20 3.48
CA ASP A 42 13.13 -14.12 3.85
C ASP A 42 14.02 -14.06 2.62
N LEU A 43 13.72 -14.87 1.60
CA LEU A 43 14.45 -14.84 0.33
C LEU A 43 14.20 -13.53 -0.41
N LEU A 44 12.97 -13.02 -0.40
CA LEU A 44 12.64 -11.71 -0.95
C LEU A 44 13.48 -10.60 -0.28
N MET A 45 13.49 -10.55 1.06
CA MET A 45 14.23 -9.54 1.82
C MET A 45 15.75 -9.65 1.60
N ALA A 46 16.28 -10.86 1.43
CA ALA A 46 17.69 -11.05 1.09
C ALA A 46 18.06 -10.44 -0.27
N VAL A 47 17.13 -10.46 -1.22
CA VAL A 47 17.32 -9.92 -2.57
C VAL A 47 17.14 -8.41 -2.61
N VAL A 48 16.02 -7.89 -2.11
CA VAL A 48 15.66 -6.48 -2.30
C VAL A 48 16.47 -5.52 -1.43
N HIS A 49 17.07 -6.00 -0.33
CA HIS A 49 17.97 -5.22 0.51
C HIS A 49 19.45 -5.32 0.10
N ASP A 50 19.79 -6.16 -0.88
CA ASP A 50 21.16 -6.31 -1.34
C ASP A 50 21.62 -5.03 -2.09
N ALA A 51 22.89 -4.67 -1.96
CA ALA A 51 23.47 -3.53 -2.66
C ALA A 51 23.39 -3.67 -4.20
N GLN A 52 23.28 -4.90 -4.70
CA GLN A 52 23.08 -5.25 -6.10
C GLN A 52 21.65 -5.75 -6.39
N ALA A 53 20.65 -5.40 -5.59
CA ALA A 53 19.25 -5.86 -5.72
C ALA A 53 18.73 -5.91 -7.17
N ILE A 54 19.05 -4.90 -8.00
CA ILE A 54 18.62 -4.85 -9.41
C ILE A 54 19.20 -6.01 -10.24
N SER A 55 20.43 -6.45 -9.98
CA SER A 55 21.07 -7.54 -10.73
C SER A 55 20.42 -8.91 -10.45
N PHE A 56 19.71 -9.07 -9.33
CA PHE A 56 18.94 -10.30 -9.04
C PHE A 56 17.66 -10.42 -9.87
N PHE A 57 17.24 -9.33 -10.50
CA PHE A 57 16.06 -9.28 -11.37
C PHE A 57 16.46 -9.10 -12.84
N ASP A 58 17.47 -8.27 -13.09
CA ASP A 58 18.01 -7.99 -14.42
C ASP A 58 19.55 -8.02 -14.43
N PRO A 59 20.16 -9.22 -14.36
CA PRO A 59 21.62 -9.39 -14.26
C PRO A 59 22.37 -8.90 -15.51
N ARG A 60 21.68 -8.72 -16.64
CA ARG A 60 22.27 -8.32 -17.92
C ARG A 60 21.97 -6.87 -18.28
N GLY A 61 21.27 -6.12 -17.43
CA GLY A 61 20.89 -4.73 -17.66
C GLY A 61 20.11 -4.54 -18.97
N ARG A 62 19.21 -5.48 -19.28
CA ARG A 62 18.45 -5.46 -20.54
C ARG A 62 17.14 -4.70 -20.43
N SER A 63 16.67 -4.43 -19.21
CA SER A 63 15.42 -3.74 -18.95
C SER A 63 15.65 -2.24 -18.96
N ASP A 64 14.79 -1.52 -19.67
CA ASP A 64 14.66 -0.08 -19.59
C ASP A 64 13.49 0.28 -18.67
N GLY A 65 13.66 1.30 -17.82
CA GLY A 65 12.65 1.55 -16.81
C GLY A 65 13.03 2.56 -15.74
N ILE A 66 12.33 2.47 -14.63
CA ILE A 66 12.52 3.31 -13.44
C ILE A 66 12.91 2.41 -12.28
N ILE A 67 14.01 2.76 -11.61
CA ILE A 67 14.44 2.12 -10.38
C ILE A 67 13.83 2.87 -9.21
N TYR A 68 13.13 2.16 -8.34
CA TYR A 68 12.61 2.71 -7.10
C TYR A 68 13.24 2.05 -5.90
N GLN A 69 13.37 2.86 -4.86
CA GLN A 69 13.83 2.45 -3.55
C GLN A 69 12.78 2.86 -2.51
N SER A 70 12.31 1.92 -1.69
CA SER A 70 11.32 2.20 -0.65
C SER A 70 11.95 2.99 0.50
N SER A 71 11.14 3.79 1.21
CA SER A 71 11.54 4.64 2.35
C SER A 71 11.96 3.90 3.63
N ALA A 72 12.35 2.63 3.55
CA ALA A 72 12.93 1.82 4.63
C ALA A 72 12.10 1.70 5.93
N THR A 73 10.82 1.31 5.85
CA THR A 73 10.01 0.99 7.05
C THR A 73 10.59 -0.15 7.90
N THR A 74 11.41 -1.02 7.30
CA THR A 74 12.13 -2.15 7.93
C THR A 74 13.58 -1.82 8.34
N GLY A 75 14.01 -0.56 8.23
CA GLY A 75 15.38 -0.13 8.53
C GLY A 75 16.41 -0.39 7.41
N LYS A 76 16.05 -1.18 6.39
CA LYS A 76 16.81 -1.30 5.14
C LYS A 76 15.91 -0.97 3.95
N PRO A 77 16.33 -0.10 3.03
CA PRO A 77 15.53 0.24 1.87
C PRO A 77 15.49 -0.94 0.87
N LYS A 78 14.32 -1.20 0.30
CA LYS A 78 14.10 -2.23 -0.72
C LYS A 78 14.21 -1.61 -2.11
N ALA A 79 14.96 -2.23 -3.02
CA ALA A 79 15.13 -1.74 -4.38
C ALA A 79 14.48 -2.67 -5.42
N THR A 80 13.93 -2.06 -6.47
CA THR A 80 13.28 -2.76 -7.58
C THR A 80 13.38 -1.95 -8.87
N ILE A 81 13.09 -2.58 -10.01
CA ILE A 81 12.94 -1.92 -11.31
C ILE A 81 11.56 -2.18 -11.91
N PHE A 82 10.90 -1.12 -12.37
CA PHE A 82 9.71 -1.21 -13.21
C PHE A 82 10.10 -0.94 -14.65
N GLY A 83 9.86 -1.90 -15.54
CA GLY A 83 10.06 -1.69 -16.97
C GLY A 83 9.16 -0.58 -17.51
N ARG A 84 9.58 0.14 -18.56
CA ARG A 84 8.78 1.27 -19.10
C ARG A 84 7.36 0.88 -19.49
N GLU A 85 7.22 -0.24 -20.20
CA GLU A 85 5.90 -0.74 -20.63
C GLU A 85 5.08 -1.28 -19.45
N GLU A 86 5.73 -1.82 -18.41
CA GLU A 86 5.07 -2.30 -17.18
C GLU A 86 4.48 -1.14 -16.40
N TRP A 87 5.28 -0.08 -16.25
CA TRP A 87 4.88 1.16 -15.60
C TRP A 87 3.71 1.78 -16.34
N LYS A 88 3.83 1.99 -17.65
CA LYS A 88 2.77 2.54 -18.50
C LYS A 88 1.48 1.71 -18.44
N ALA A 89 1.59 0.38 -18.53
CA ALA A 89 0.42 -0.50 -18.42
C ALA A 89 -0.27 -0.37 -17.05
N THR A 90 0.50 -0.26 -15.98
CA THR A 90 -0.04 -0.04 -14.62
C THR A 90 -0.75 1.30 -14.51
N LEU A 91 -0.17 2.39 -15.04
CA LEU A 91 -0.77 3.72 -15.02
C LEU A 91 -2.09 3.79 -15.79
N ILE A 92 -2.13 3.23 -17.00
CA ILE A 92 -3.37 3.17 -17.81
C ILE A 92 -4.46 2.38 -17.08
N LEU A 93 -4.08 1.28 -16.41
CA LEU A 93 -5.00 0.47 -15.64
C LEU A 93 -5.55 1.24 -14.43
N LEU A 94 -4.67 1.87 -13.63
CA LEU A 94 -5.06 2.74 -12.52
C LEU A 94 -6.02 3.84 -12.98
N ALA A 95 -5.64 4.56 -14.02
CA ALA A 95 -6.44 5.67 -14.57
C ALA A 95 -7.84 5.21 -15.01
N THR A 96 -7.90 4.10 -15.73
CA THR A 96 -9.18 3.53 -16.20
C THR A 96 -10.04 3.03 -15.04
N ARG A 97 -9.45 2.40 -14.02
CA ARG A 97 -10.20 1.87 -12.86
C ARG A 97 -10.70 3.01 -11.98
N HIS A 98 -9.89 4.02 -11.69
CA HIS A 98 -10.31 5.19 -10.92
C HIS A 98 -11.39 6.03 -11.64
N TRP A 99 -11.32 6.13 -12.97
CA TRP A 99 -12.38 6.72 -13.79
C TRP A 99 -13.70 5.93 -13.64
N LYS A 100 -13.65 4.60 -13.79
CA LYS A 100 -14.85 3.74 -13.73
C LYS A 100 -15.48 3.67 -12.34
N SER A 101 -14.69 3.70 -11.28
CA SER A 101 -15.20 3.66 -9.90
C SER A 101 -15.68 5.03 -9.39
N GLY A 102 -15.39 6.11 -10.12
CA GLY A 102 -15.67 7.47 -9.68
C GLY A 102 -14.77 7.96 -8.54
N ALA A 103 -13.69 7.23 -8.23
CA ALA A 103 -12.67 7.67 -7.29
C ALA A 103 -11.94 8.92 -7.80
N LEU A 104 -11.76 9.01 -9.12
CA LEU A 104 -11.40 10.24 -9.84
C LEU A 104 -12.54 10.58 -10.82
N GLN A 105 -12.80 11.87 -11.01
CA GLN A 105 -13.92 12.37 -11.80
C GLN A 105 -13.47 13.49 -12.74
N GLU A 106 -14.30 13.77 -13.75
CA GLU A 106 -14.06 14.90 -14.64
C GLU A 106 -14.16 16.22 -13.87
N GLY A 107 -13.21 17.13 -14.12
CA GLY A 107 -13.13 18.43 -13.48
C GLY A 107 -12.34 18.45 -12.17
N ASP A 108 -11.78 17.33 -11.74
CA ASP A 108 -10.97 17.29 -10.52
C ASP A 108 -9.69 18.09 -10.61
N PHE A 109 -9.41 18.81 -9.54
CA PHE A 109 -8.12 19.42 -9.23
C PHE A 109 -7.51 18.63 -8.07
N VAL A 110 -6.53 17.80 -8.40
CA VAL A 110 -5.91 16.85 -7.49
C VAL A 110 -4.60 17.41 -6.97
N ALA A 111 -4.54 17.72 -5.68
CA ALA A 111 -3.30 18.04 -5.01
C ALA A 111 -2.53 16.75 -4.70
N ASN A 112 -1.42 16.54 -5.40
CA ASN A 112 -0.53 15.40 -5.18
C ASN A 112 0.45 15.75 -4.05
N LEU A 113 0.19 15.17 -2.88
CA LEU A 113 0.90 15.33 -1.62
C LEU A 113 1.74 14.09 -1.27
N CYS A 114 2.07 13.24 -2.24
CA CYS A 114 3.06 12.19 -2.04
C CYS A 114 4.49 12.78 -2.01
N VAL A 115 5.47 12.02 -1.53
CA VAL A 115 6.88 12.49 -1.52
C VAL A 115 7.39 12.65 -2.95
N GLY A 116 7.88 13.83 -3.33
CA GLY A 116 8.39 14.10 -4.67
C GLY A 116 9.42 13.05 -5.13
N GLY A 117 9.26 12.54 -6.36
CA GLY A 117 10.13 11.50 -6.94
C GLY A 117 9.93 10.08 -6.41
N SER A 118 9.10 9.88 -5.36
CA SER A 118 8.74 8.54 -4.87
C SER A 118 7.87 7.78 -5.87
N ALA A 119 7.83 6.45 -5.76
CA ALA A 119 6.92 5.62 -6.55
C ALA A 119 5.46 6.04 -6.37
N SER A 120 5.02 6.36 -5.14
CA SER A 120 3.67 6.84 -4.86
C SER A 120 3.34 8.14 -5.59
N PHE A 121 4.27 9.10 -5.58
CA PHE A 121 4.07 10.37 -6.29
C PHE A 121 3.96 10.14 -7.80
N MET A 122 4.84 9.30 -8.34
CA MET A 122 4.84 8.98 -9.76
C MET A 122 3.63 8.14 -10.19
N PHE A 123 3.08 7.30 -9.31
CA PHE A 123 1.82 6.59 -9.57
C PHE A 123 0.64 7.56 -9.63
N VAL A 124 0.54 8.51 -8.70
CA VAL A 124 -0.52 9.55 -8.75
C VAL A 124 -0.34 10.40 -10.01
N HIS A 125 0.84 10.96 -10.23
CA HIS A 125 1.17 11.77 -11.41
C HIS A 125 0.82 11.06 -12.72
N GLY A 126 1.33 9.84 -12.90
CA GLY A 126 1.10 9.06 -14.10
C GLY A 126 -0.36 8.61 -14.27
N THR A 127 -1.09 8.36 -13.17
CA THR A 127 -2.52 8.03 -13.22
C THR A 127 -3.33 9.22 -13.72
N LEU A 128 -3.00 10.43 -13.28
CA LEU A 128 -3.63 11.66 -13.75
C LEU A 128 -3.26 11.98 -15.20
N GLU A 129 -2.00 11.74 -15.60
CA GLU A 129 -1.57 11.88 -17.00
C GLU A 129 -2.33 10.95 -17.95
N GLN A 130 -2.60 9.72 -17.51
CA GLN A 130 -3.33 8.71 -18.29
C GLN A 130 -4.85 8.77 -18.09
N PHE A 131 -5.36 9.77 -17.35
CA PHE A 131 -6.78 9.84 -17.00
C PHE A 131 -7.65 10.01 -18.26
N PRO A 132 -8.71 9.20 -18.45
CA PRO A 132 -9.51 9.23 -19.68
C PRO A 132 -10.31 10.52 -19.94
N SER A 133 -10.36 11.45 -18.98
CA SER A 133 -11.07 12.73 -19.11
C SER A 133 -10.27 13.87 -18.49
N ARG A 134 -10.92 15.01 -18.27
CA ARG A 134 -10.29 16.22 -17.75
C ARG A 134 -10.04 16.10 -16.25
N CYS A 135 -8.78 16.10 -15.85
CA CYS A 135 -8.36 16.39 -14.48
C CYS A 135 -7.15 17.32 -14.52
N VAL A 136 -6.92 18.02 -13.42
CA VAL A 136 -5.76 18.88 -13.20
C VAL A 136 -4.97 18.31 -12.03
N GLU A 137 -3.66 18.21 -12.20
CA GLU A 137 -2.75 17.93 -11.09
C GLU A 137 -2.18 19.23 -10.54
N VAL A 138 -2.13 19.34 -9.22
CA VAL A 138 -1.31 20.30 -8.48
C VAL A 138 -0.18 19.51 -7.80
N PRO A 139 1.01 19.40 -8.41
CA PRO A 139 2.09 18.54 -7.91
C PRO A 139 2.89 19.23 -6.80
N ILE A 140 2.32 19.27 -5.59
CA ILE A 140 2.89 20.02 -4.45
C ILE A 140 4.02 19.25 -3.77
N GLY A 141 3.84 17.96 -3.55
CA GLY A 141 4.73 17.19 -2.68
C GLY A 141 4.42 17.35 -1.19
N SER A 142 5.04 16.52 -0.34
CA SER A 142 4.86 16.52 1.12
C SER A 142 6.02 17.14 1.92
N ASP A 143 7.04 17.64 1.24
CA ASP A 143 8.28 18.16 1.84
C ASP A 143 8.19 19.65 2.22
N HIS A 144 7.04 20.27 2.00
CA HIS A 144 6.76 21.66 2.39
C HIS A 144 6.05 21.76 3.75
N PRO A 145 6.20 22.89 4.47
CA PRO A 145 5.40 23.17 5.66
C PRO A 145 3.89 23.16 5.36
N PHE A 146 3.07 22.68 6.29
CA PHE A 146 1.62 22.59 6.09
C PHE A 146 0.95 23.90 5.66
N PRO A 147 1.28 25.09 6.22
CA PRO A 147 0.70 26.35 5.75
C PRO A 147 0.91 26.59 4.25
N TYR A 148 2.10 26.25 3.72
CA TYR A 148 2.38 26.37 2.29
C TYR A 148 1.54 25.41 1.46
N ILE A 149 1.40 24.16 1.91
CA ILE A 149 0.58 23.15 1.21
C ILE A 149 -0.87 23.61 1.16
N LEU A 150 -1.42 24.07 2.31
CA LEU A 150 -2.77 24.61 2.47
C LEU A 150 -3.02 25.79 1.53
N ASP A 151 -2.18 26.82 1.59
CA ASP A 151 -2.32 28.01 0.76
C ASP A 151 -2.25 27.64 -0.73
N THR A 152 -1.38 26.71 -1.09
CA THR A 152 -1.17 26.29 -2.48
C THR A 152 -2.39 25.58 -3.04
N TYR A 153 -2.87 24.52 -2.39
CA TYR A 153 -4.00 23.76 -2.94
C TYR A 153 -5.30 24.59 -2.91
N ARG A 154 -5.49 25.47 -1.91
CA ARG A 154 -6.63 26.39 -1.85
C ARG A 154 -6.58 27.43 -2.96
N LYS A 155 -5.41 28.03 -3.19
CA LYS A 155 -5.18 29.00 -4.28
C LYS A 155 -5.53 28.42 -5.65
N PHE A 156 -5.20 27.16 -5.88
CA PHE A 156 -5.48 26.48 -7.15
C PHE A 156 -6.85 25.79 -7.20
N GLY A 157 -7.65 25.87 -6.14
CA GLY A 157 -9.00 25.30 -6.10
C GLY A 157 -9.02 23.78 -6.12
N ALA A 158 -8.03 23.12 -5.51
CA ALA A 158 -8.03 21.67 -5.38
C ALA A 158 -9.23 21.18 -4.58
N ASN A 159 -9.94 20.19 -5.11
CA ASN A 159 -11.07 19.52 -4.47
C ASN A 159 -10.76 18.06 -4.09
N VAL A 160 -9.59 17.56 -4.49
CA VAL A 160 -9.11 16.20 -4.18
C VAL A 160 -7.69 16.28 -3.62
N LEU A 161 -7.42 15.57 -2.52
CA LEU A 161 -6.06 15.37 -2.00
C LEU A 161 -5.62 13.94 -2.29
N ALA A 162 -4.42 13.74 -2.83
CA ALA A 162 -3.80 12.42 -2.97
C ALA A 162 -2.52 12.38 -2.14
N GLY A 163 -2.36 11.44 -1.21
CA GLY A 163 -1.23 11.47 -0.30
C GLY A 163 -1.06 10.24 0.58
N ILE A 164 0.07 10.20 1.29
CA ILE A 164 0.35 9.17 2.30
C ILE A 164 -0.43 9.51 3.58
N ASN A 165 -0.93 8.50 4.30
CA ASN A 165 -1.82 8.70 5.44
C ASN A 165 -1.24 9.60 6.53
N SER A 166 0.05 9.45 6.87
CA SER A 166 0.74 10.29 7.85
C SER A 166 0.76 11.78 7.48
N VAL A 167 0.95 12.10 6.19
CA VAL A 167 0.87 13.48 5.67
C VAL A 167 -0.55 14.02 5.82
N LEU A 168 -1.55 13.24 5.40
CA LEU A 168 -2.97 13.61 5.48
C LEU A 168 -3.42 13.82 6.94
N LEU A 169 -2.94 12.99 7.88
CA LEU A 169 -3.19 13.14 9.31
C LEU A 169 -2.53 14.39 9.89
N GLY A 170 -1.28 14.68 9.50
CA GLY A 170 -0.59 15.91 9.89
C GLY A 170 -1.33 17.16 9.41
N MET A 171 -1.79 17.14 8.16
CA MET A 171 -2.63 18.20 7.58
C MET A 171 -3.96 18.36 8.33
N ALA A 172 -4.66 17.26 8.60
CA ALA A 172 -5.91 17.27 9.35
C ALA A 172 -5.70 17.85 10.76
N HIS A 173 -4.61 17.50 11.44
CA HIS A 173 -4.29 18.05 12.75
C HIS A 173 -4.04 19.56 12.69
N HIS A 174 -3.30 20.03 11.69
CA HIS A 174 -3.03 21.45 11.49
C HIS A 174 -4.32 22.25 11.27
N ILE A 175 -5.21 21.79 10.37
CA ILE A 175 -6.51 22.41 10.09
C ILE A 175 -7.39 22.48 11.35
N LEU A 176 -7.45 21.40 12.12
CA LEU A 176 -8.23 21.36 13.36
C LEU A 176 -7.68 22.29 14.44
N ALA A 177 -6.35 22.50 14.48
CA ALA A 177 -5.73 23.45 15.39
C ALA A 177 -6.06 24.91 15.04
N GLU A 178 -6.27 25.21 13.75
CA GLU A 178 -6.75 26.52 13.28
C GLU A 178 -8.26 26.73 13.53
N GLY A 179 -9.00 25.67 13.85
CA GLY A 179 -10.43 25.72 14.18
C GLY A 179 -11.35 25.91 12.98
N MET A 180 -10.84 25.75 11.75
CA MET A 180 -11.60 25.93 10.52
C MET A 180 -11.50 24.69 9.62
N PRO A 181 -12.41 23.70 9.75
CA PRO A 181 -12.47 22.55 8.86
C PRO A 181 -12.56 22.95 7.39
N ASP A 182 -11.89 22.21 6.51
CA ASP A 182 -11.88 22.47 5.08
C ASP A 182 -13.02 21.71 4.39
N THR A 183 -14.06 22.46 4.00
CA THR A 183 -15.26 21.93 3.33
C THR A 183 -15.11 21.84 1.82
N THR A 184 -14.01 22.32 1.25
CA THR A 184 -13.79 22.36 -0.21
C THR A 184 -13.27 21.03 -0.76
N ILE A 185 -12.60 20.23 0.08
CA ILE A 185 -12.14 18.90 -0.28
C ILE A 185 -13.32 17.92 -0.27
N THR A 186 -13.53 17.28 -1.41
CA THR A 186 -14.60 16.31 -1.65
C THR A 186 -14.11 14.87 -1.65
N ARG A 187 -12.82 14.64 -1.91
CA ARG A 187 -12.19 13.32 -1.91
C ARG A 187 -10.76 13.35 -1.40
N ILE A 188 -10.38 12.29 -0.71
CA ILE A 188 -9.02 12.04 -0.24
C ILE A 188 -8.62 10.65 -0.72
N LEU A 189 -7.63 10.60 -1.61
CA LEU A 189 -7.00 9.40 -2.13
C LEU A 189 -5.78 9.06 -1.26
N CYS A 190 -5.94 8.09 -0.37
CA CYS A 190 -4.97 7.83 0.70
C CYS A 190 -4.22 6.50 0.48
N GLY A 191 -3.07 6.31 1.14
CA GLY A 191 -2.35 5.05 1.03
C GLY A 191 -0.98 5.05 1.70
N GLY A 192 -0.18 4.02 1.38
CA GLY A 192 1.18 3.84 1.87
C GLY A 192 1.29 3.28 3.29
N GLU A 193 0.28 3.48 4.12
CA GLU A 193 0.21 3.04 5.51
C GLU A 193 -1.17 2.47 5.81
N LEU A 194 -1.31 1.76 6.93
CA LEU A 194 -2.62 1.35 7.43
C LEU A 194 -3.20 2.50 8.27
N MET A 195 -4.50 2.76 8.12
CA MET A 195 -5.24 3.63 9.04
C MET A 195 -6.03 2.80 10.03
N TYR A 196 -6.03 3.22 11.29
CA TYR A 196 -6.67 2.53 12.40
C TYR A 196 -7.51 3.47 13.27
N GLY A 197 -8.61 2.93 13.80
CA GLY A 197 -9.39 3.54 14.87
C GLY A 197 -9.79 5.00 14.60
N ALA A 198 -9.43 5.89 15.53
CA ALA A 198 -9.84 7.30 15.50
C ALA A 198 -9.19 8.14 14.39
N GLN A 199 -8.17 7.63 13.68
CA GLN A 199 -7.46 8.36 12.64
C GLN A 199 -8.39 8.82 11.52
N LEU A 200 -9.27 7.94 11.04
CA LEU A 200 -10.26 8.29 10.01
C LEU A 200 -11.19 9.41 10.49
N GLY A 201 -11.62 9.35 11.76
CA GLY A 201 -12.46 10.38 12.36
C GLY A 201 -11.75 11.74 12.49
N ILE A 202 -10.42 11.77 12.67
CA ILE A 202 -9.64 13.03 12.63
C ILE A 202 -9.66 13.62 11.22
N VAL A 203 -9.40 12.81 10.20
CA VAL A 203 -9.44 13.23 8.80
C VAL A 203 -10.84 13.75 8.43
N GLN A 204 -11.89 13.02 8.81
CA GLN A 204 -13.28 13.42 8.55
C GLN A 204 -13.68 14.72 9.26
N ARG A 205 -13.20 14.99 10.48
CA ARG A 205 -13.46 16.28 11.14
C ARG A 205 -12.74 17.44 10.46
N ALA A 206 -11.55 17.22 9.94
CA ALA A 206 -10.81 18.25 9.19
C ALA A 206 -11.40 18.48 7.79
N PHE A 207 -11.92 17.43 7.16
CA PHE A 207 -12.46 17.44 5.80
C PHE A 207 -13.87 16.81 5.78
N PRO A 208 -14.89 17.51 6.31
CA PRO A 208 -16.22 16.92 6.56
C PRO A 208 -16.97 16.49 5.30
N ASN A 209 -16.63 17.06 4.14
CA ASN A 209 -17.24 16.71 2.86
C ASN A 209 -16.44 15.64 2.10
N ALA A 210 -15.30 15.21 2.63
CA ALA A 210 -14.40 14.34 1.90
C ALA A 210 -14.73 12.87 2.08
N MET A 211 -14.85 12.15 0.96
CA MET A 211 -14.79 10.70 0.96
C MET A 211 -13.33 10.24 0.98
N VAL A 212 -12.97 9.40 1.94
CA VAL A 212 -11.63 8.84 2.08
C VAL A 212 -11.59 7.48 1.37
N ILE A 213 -10.80 7.39 0.31
CA ILE A 213 -10.70 6.23 -0.56
C ILE A 213 -9.23 5.81 -0.63
N PRO A 214 -8.87 4.60 -0.18
CA PRO A 214 -7.54 4.07 -0.44
C PRO A 214 -7.25 4.04 -1.95
N PHE A 215 -6.20 4.73 -2.38
CA PHE A 215 -5.84 4.89 -3.79
C PHE A 215 -5.54 3.54 -4.43
N MET A 216 -4.65 2.76 -3.81
CA MET A 216 -4.33 1.40 -4.24
C MET A 216 -3.69 0.62 -3.09
N PHE A 217 -3.86 -0.69 -3.10
CA PHE A 217 -2.97 -1.60 -2.41
C PHE A 217 -1.91 -2.11 -3.39
N ALA A 218 -0.65 -1.87 -3.05
CA ALA A 218 0.50 -2.25 -3.85
C ALA A 218 1.74 -2.39 -2.99
N THR A 219 2.70 -3.16 -3.47
CA THR A 219 4.04 -3.20 -2.90
C THR A 219 5.07 -2.76 -3.94
N THR A 220 6.23 -2.32 -3.47
CA THR A 220 7.36 -2.00 -4.33
C THR A 220 7.73 -3.21 -5.20
N GLU A 221 7.64 -4.42 -4.67
CA GLU A 221 8.08 -5.65 -5.33
C GLU A 221 7.07 -6.20 -6.34
N THR A 222 5.77 -6.07 -6.08
CA THR A 222 4.73 -6.71 -6.91
C THR A 222 3.97 -5.73 -7.80
N GLY A 223 4.01 -4.44 -7.49
CA GLY A 223 3.18 -3.42 -8.14
C GLY A 223 1.73 -3.47 -7.65
N LEU A 224 0.78 -3.08 -8.51
CA LEU A 224 -0.65 -3.01 -8.22
C LEU A 224 -1.22 -4.39 -7.85
N ILE A 225 -1.91 -4.47 -6.71
CA ILE A 225 -2.59 -5.68 -6.22
C ILE A 225 -4.10 -5.47 -6.15
N GLY A 226 -4.54 -4.38 -5.52
CA GLY A 226 -5.96 -4.15 -5.26
C GLY A 226 -6.33 -2.68 -5.28
N LEU A 227 -7.61 -2.43 -5.51
CA LEU A 227 -8.19 -1.08 -5.56
C LEU A 227 -9.38 -1.01 -4.62
N SER A 228 -9.52 0.14 -3.96
CA SER A 228 -10.68 0.40 -3.12
C SER A 228 -11.71 1.23 -3.90
N GLU A 229 -12.95 1.18 -3.43
CA GLU A 229 -14.05 1.93 -4.02
C GLU A 229 -14.79 2.69 -2.91
N THR A 230 -15.60 3.66 -3.32
CA THR A 230 -16.43 4.42 -2.39
C THR A 230 -17.30 3.48 -1.54
N GLY A 231 -17.23 3.64 -0.22
CA GLY A 231 -18.01 2.86 0.74
C GLY A 231 -17.33 1.59 1.24
N PHE A 232 -16.14 1.24 0.73
CA PHE A 232 -15.35 0.14 1.29
C PHE A 232 -14.87 0.49 2.70
N ALA A 233 -14.71 -0.53 3.55
CA ALA A 233 -14.08 -0.31 4.84
C ALA A 233 -12.59 0.03 4.65
N GLN A 234 -11.99 0.63 5.69
CA GLN A 234 -10.55 0.91 5.65
C GLN A 234 -9.76 -0.38 5.49
N ASN A 235 -8.70 -0.32 4.70
CA ASN A 235 -7.81 -1.45 4.38
C ASN A 235 -8.51 -2.60 3.63
N GLU A 236 -9.71 -2.39 3.08
CA GLU A 236 -10.36 -3.31 2.14
C GLU A 236 -10.14 -2.89 0.69
N PHE A 237 -9.92 -3.91 -0.15
CA PHE A 237 -9.62 -3.76 -1.56
C PHE A 237 -10.25 -4.88 -2.37
N ARG A 238 -10.59 -4.57 -3.62
CA ARG A 238 -10.97 -5.53 -4.63
C ARG A 238 -9.72 -5.94 -5.41
N VAL A 239 -9.50 -7.24 -5.65
CA VAL A 239 -8.34 -7.72 -6.41
C VAL A 239 -8.35 -7.14 -7.81
N CYS A 240 -7.22 -6.56 -8.25
CA CYS A 240 -7.06 -6.12 -9.62
C CYS A 240 -6.62 -7.30 -10.49
N ALA A 241 -7.57 -8.10 -10.96
CA ALA A 241 -7.29 -9.35 -11.69
C ALA A 241 -6.56 -9.14 -13.02
N ASP A 242 -6.55 -7.92 -13.57
CA ASP A 242 -5.76 -7.55 -14.74
C ASP A 242 -4.27 -7.30 -14.39
N ALA A 243 -3.96 -6.98 -13.14
CA ALA A 243 -2.62 -6.69 -12.67
C ALA A 243 -1.96 -7.87 -11.96
N CYS A 244 -2.71 -8.69 -11.23
CA CYS A 244 -2.14 -9.77 -10.43
C CYS A 244 -3.08 -10.96 -10.22
N LEU A 245 -2.49 -12.06 -9.75
CA LEU A 245 -3.16 -13.12 -9.02
C LEU A 245 -2.84 -12.95 -7.53
N LEU A 246 -3.87 -12.98 -6.69
CA LEU A 246 -3.74 -12.94 -5.23
C LEU A 246 -4.14 -14.29 -4.65
N GLU A 247 -3.28 -14.84 -3.82
CA GLU A 247 -3.55 -16.00 -2.97
C GLU A 247 -3.47 -15.56 -1.50
N ILE A 248 -4.40 -16.05 -0.69
CA ILE A 248 -4.27 -16.01 0.77
C ILE A 248 -3.96 -17.44 1.19
N VAL A 249 -2.81 -17.68 1.81
CA VAL A 249 -2.37 -19.05 2.13
C VAL A 249 -2.17 -19.25 3.62
N ASP A 250 -2.38 -20.48 4.08
CA ASP A 250 -2.12 -20.85 5.45
C ASP A 250 -0.62 -20.77 5.75
N PRO A 251 -0.20 -20.12 6.86
CA PRO A 251 1.21 -19.85 7.13
C PRO A 251 2.03 -21.11 7.45
N ALA A 252 1.40 -22.20 7.89
CA ALA A 252 2.08 -23.44 8.24
C ALA A 252 2.19 -24.39 7.04
N THR A 253 1.14 -24.46 6.22
CA THR A 253 1.02 -25.45 5.15
C THR A 253 1.24 -24.87 3.74
N LEU A 254 1.19 -23.53 3.60
CA LEU A 254 1.19 -22.80 2.33
C LEU A 254 0.07 -23.21 1.36
N GLN A 255 -0.97 -23.87 1.87
CA GLN A 255 -2.16 -24.20 1.10
C GLN A 255 -3.10 -22.99 0.99
N PRO A 256 -3.80 -22.80 -0.14
CA PRO A 256 -4.77 -21.73 -0.30
C PRO A 256 -5.88 -21.78 0.76
N ILE A 257 -6.22 -20.61 1.27
CA ILE A 257 -7.39 -20.35 2.11
C ILE A 257 -8.48 -19.82 1.19
N GLU A 258 -9.55 -20.58 1.03
CA GLU A 258 -10.73 -20.18 0.26
C GLU A 258 -11.83 -19.61 1.14
N GLU A 259 -11.79 -19.82 2.46
CA GLU A 259 -12.84 -19.34 3.37
C GLU A 259 -12.76 -17.82 3.59
N ALA A 260 -13.92 -17.16 3.58
CA ALA A 260 -14.02 -15.76 4.00
C ALA A 260 -13.74 -15.62 5.50
N GLY A 261 -13.11 -14.52 5.91
CA GLY A 261 -12.81 -14.20 7.31
C GLY A 261 -11.70 -15.04 7.96
N ARG A 262 -11.01 -15.91 7.21
CA ARG A 262 -9.85 -16.65 7.71
C ARG A 262 -8.55 -15.93 7.31
N MET A 263 -7.76 -15.57 8.33
CA MET A 263 -6.47 -14.89 8.17
C MET A 263 -5.40 -15.83 7.61
N GLY A 264 -4.64 -15.32 6.64
CA GLY A 264 -3.50 -15.99 6.04
C GLY A 264 -2.43 -15.02 5.54
N LEU A 265 -1.43 -15.58 4.86
CA LEU A 265 -0.36 -14.83 4.22
C LEU A 265 -0.81 -14.32 2.86
N CYS A 266 -0.53 -13.04 2.57
CA CYS A 266 -0.73 -12.45 1.26
C CYS A 266 0.39 -12.89 0.30
N VAL A 267 0.04 -13.70 -0.70
CA VAL A 267 0.96 -14.23 -1.72
C VAL A 267 0.52 -13.74 -3.09
N VAL A 268 1.43 -13.10 -3.84
CA VAL A 268 1.07 -12.36 -5.04
C VAL A 268 1.90 -12.81 -6.25
N THR A 269 1.22 -12.94 -7.39
CA THR A 269 1.86 -13.05 -8.72
C THR A 269 1.47 -11.87 -9.57
N SER A 270 2.44 -11.02 -9.94
CA SER A 270 2.20 -9.89 -10.83
C SER A 270 2.13 -10.35 -12.29
N LEU A 271 1.10 -9.93 -13.01
CA LEU A 271 0.87 -10.24 -14.42
C LEU A 271 1.41 -9.17 -15.37
N LEU A 272 2.00 -8.12 -14.82
CA LEU A 272 2.54 -6.97 -15.55
C LEU A 272 4.07 -6.89 -15.49
N ARG A 273 4.72 -7.64 -14.59
CA ARG A 273 6.15 -7.48 -14.30
C ARG A 273 7.03 -8.56 -14.91
N THR A 274 7.99 -8.12 -15.71
CA THR A 274 8.99 -8.89 -16.46
C THR A 274 10.43 -8.45 -16.19
N ALA A 275 10.67 -7.15 -15.93
CA ALA A 275 11.96 -6.57 -15.56
C ALA A 275 12.37 -6.98 -14.14
N ALA A 276 11.40 -7.07 -13.23
CA ALA A 276 11.54 -7.69 -11.91
C ALA A 276 10.33 -8.60 -11.64
N PRO A 277 10.40 -9.88 -12.05
CA PRO A 277 9.28 -10.80 -11.89
C PRO A 277 8.86 -10.98 -10.43
N ALA A 278 7.56 -10.99 -10.18
CA ALA A 278 6.97 -11.31 -8.88
C ALA A 278 6.00 -12.47 -9.07
N ILE A 279 6.40 -13.69 -8.69
CA ILE A 279 5.64 -14.92 -8.92
C ILE A 279 5.55 -15.68 -7.60
N ARG A 280 4.32 -15.97 -7.16
CA ARG A 280 3.97 -16.54 -5.84
C ARG A 280 4.83 -15.96 -4.71
N MET A 281 4.87 -14.64 -4.64
CA MET A 281 5.71 -13.91 -3.70
C MET A 281 4.97 -13.67 -2.38
N ASP A 282 5.52 -14.18 -1.27
CA ASP A 282 5.08 -13.83 0.08
C ASP A 282 5.52 -12.38 0.38
N ILE A 283 4.57 -11.44 0.34
CA ILE A 283 4.85 -10.01 0.51
C ILE A 283 5.03 -9.61 1.99
N GLY A 284 4.83 -10.55 2.93
CA GLY A 284 4.99 -10.34 4.36
C GLY A 284 3.82 -9.65 5.06
N ASP A 285 2.65 -9.60 4.42
CA ASP A 285 1.41 -9.03 4.98
C ASP A 285 0.40 -10.11 5.33
N PHE A 286 -0.39 -9.88 6.38
CA PHE A 286 -1.58 -10.67 6.68
C PHE A 286 -2.77 -10.16 5.91
N ALA A 287 -3.55 -11.09 5.35
CA ALA A 287 -4.75 -10.77 4.59
C ALA A 287 -5.90 -11.73 4.92
N MET A 288 -7.12 -11.28 4.66
CA MET A 288 -8.34 -12.09 4.72
C MET A 288 -9.19 -11.88 3.47
N TRP A 289 -9.86 -12.92 3.01
CA TRP A 289 -10.94 -12.76 2.06
C TRP A 289 -12.18 -12.24 2.77
N GLU A 290 -12.88 -11.28 2.16
CA GLU A 290 -14.07 -10.63 2.72
C GLU A 290 -15.38 -11.04 2.03
N GLU A 291 -15.26 -11.81 0.95
CA GLU A 291 -16.37 -12.38 0.18
C GLU A 291 -16.15 -13.88 0.04
N ASP A 292 -17.13 -14.66 -0.40
CA ASP A 292 -16.94 -16.10 -0.64
C ASP A 292 -16.12 -16.39 -1.90
N SER A 293 -15.58 -17.61 -1.99
CA SER A 293 -14.87 -18.10 -3.18
C SER A 293 -15.78 -18.06 -4.42
N GLY A 294 -15.22 -17.73 -5.59
CA GLY A 294 -15.96 -17.68 -6.86
C GLY A 294 -16.51 -16.30 -7.22
N VAL A 295 -16.46 -15.32 -6.32
CA VAL A 295 -16.73 -13.91 -6.66
C VAL A 295 -15.59 -13.38 -7.54
N ALA A 296 -15.94 -12.82 -8.70
CA ALA A 296 -14.97 -12.21 -9.61
C ALA A 296 -14.26 -11.03 -8.91
N GLU A 297 -12.94 -10.94 -9.07
CA GLU A 297 -12.12 -9.91 -8.40
C GLU A 297 -12.42 -9.85 -6.89
N ARG A 298 -12.43 -10.99 -6.19
CA ARG A 298 -12.83 -11.12 -4.78
C ARG A 298 -12.26 -10.02 -3.87
N LYS A 299 -13.08 -9.48 -2.98
CA LYS A 299 -12.66 -8.48 -1.98
C LYS A 299 -11.80 -9.13 -0.90
N PHE A 300 -10.74 -8.43 -0.49
CA PHE A 300 -9.84 -8.83 0.58
C PHE A 300 -9.48 -7.62 1.45
N SER A 301 -8.97 -7.89 2.64
CA SER A 301 -8.53 -6.89 3.60
C SER A 301 -7.10 -7.16 4.07
N ILE A 302 -6.40 -6.11 4.50
CA ILE A 302 -5.01 -6.18 5.01
C ILE A 302 -4.98 -5.91 6.52
N HIS A 303 -4.29 -6.80 7.25
CA HIS A 303 -4.27 -6.85 8.73
C HIS A 303 -2.87 -6.66 9.32
N GLY A 304 -2.05 -5.87 8.64
CA GLY A 304 -0.69 -5.57 9.10
C GLY A 304 0.37 -6.53 8.59
N ARG A 305 1.59 -6.34 9.08
CA ARG A 305 2.80 -7.03 8.62
C ARG A 305 3.15 -8.18 9.55
N ARG A 306 3.61 -9.31 9.02
CA ARG A 306 4.17 -10.41 9.84
C ARG A 306 5.51 -10.01 10.49
N PHE A 307 6.28 -9.18 9.81
CA PHE A 307 7.60 -8.71 10.23
C PHE A 307 7.58 -7.21 10.47
N THR A 308 6.85 -6.79 11.48
CA THR A 308 6.86 -5.41 11.97
C THR A 308 8.20 -5.07 12.60
N THR A 309 8.64 -3.82 12.40
CA THR A 309 9.71 -3.23 13.22
C THR A 309 9.32 -3.36 14.69
N ARG A 310 10.16 -4.08 15.44
CA ARG A 310 9.99 -4.29 16.87
C ARG A 310 10.70 -3.16 17.59
N TYR A 311 9.94 -2.32 18.26
CA TYR A 311 10.50 -1.25 19.08
C TYR A 311 10.75 -1.81 20.49
N PRO A 312 11.97 -1.68 21.02
CA PRO A 312 12.25 -2.10 22.39
C PRO A 312 11.47 -1.23 23.37
N LEU A 313 10.68 -1.90 24.21
CA LEU A 313 9.95 -1.35 25.34
C LEU A 313 10.63 -1.85 26.62
N GLY A 314 11.72 -1.19 27.01
CA GLY A 314 12.60 -1.72 28.07
C GLY A 314 13.39 -2.97 27.64
N PRO A 315 13.98 -3.73 28.58
CA PRO A 315 14.96 -4.77 28.26
C PRO A 315 14.36 -6.10 27.76
N ARG A 316 13.05 -6.30 27.88
CA ARG A 316 12.41 -7.61 27.62
C ARG A 316 11.15 -7.56 26.77
N VAL A 317 10.57 -6.38 26.57
CA VAL A 317 9.33 -6.24 25.81
C VAL A 317 9.66 -5.63 24.45
N LEU A 318 9.12 -6.21 23.40
CA LEU A 318 9.16 -5.69 22.05
C LEU A 318 7.73 -5.40 21.65
N ILE A 319 7.47 -4.18 21.17
CA ILE A 319 6.14 -3.79 20.70
C ILE A 319 6.17 -3.50 19.20
N THR A 320 5.02 -3.70 18.57
CA THR A 320 4.81 -3.45 17.14
C THR A 320 3.69 -2.42 16.95
N GLU A 321 3.61 -1.82 15.76
CA GLU A 321 2.50 -0.90 15.42
C GLU A 321 1.14 -1.60 15.49
N THR A 322 1.08 -2.89 15.18
CA THR A 322 -0.14 -3.71 15.26
C THR A 322 -0.56 -3.95 16.72
N ASP A 323 0.40 -4.20 17.63
CA ASP A 323 0.10 -4.32 19.07
C ASP A 323 -0.45 -3.01 19.63
N VAL A 324 0.12 -1.87 19.22
CA VAL A 324 -0.35 -0.54 19.63
C VAL A 324 -1.74 -0.27 19.05
N ALA A 325 -2.00 -0.63 17.80
CA ALA A 325 -3.32 -0.47 17.18
C ALA A 325 -4.39 -1.33 17.89
N ALA A 326 -4.08 -2.59 18.19
CA ALA A 326 -4.97 -3.47 18.95
C ALA A 326 -5.25 -2.93 20.36
N LEU A 327 -4.22 -2.39 21.04
CA LEU A 327 -4.38 -1.71 22.33
C LEU A 327 -5.27 -0.47 22.21
N ILE A 328 -5.08 0.37 21.19
CA ILE A 328 -5.93 1.54 20.94
C ILE A 328 -7.38 1.11 20.72
N VAL A 329 -7.63 0.08 19.92
CA VAL A 329 -8.98 -0.46 19.69
C VAL A 329 -9.61 -0.90 21.01
N ALA A 330 -8.88 -1.68 21.82
CA ALA A 330 -9.35 -2.14 23.12
C ALA A 330 -9.63 -1.00 24.12
N LEU A 331 -8.87 0.09 24.05
CA LEU A 331 -9.06 1.28 24.90
C LEU A 331 -10.11 2.27 24.36
N SER A 332 -10.45 2.20 23.07
CA SER A 332 -11.32 3.16 22.40
C SER A 332 -12.83 2.92 22.61
N VAL A 333 -13.19 1.90 23.38
CA VAL A 333 -14.59 1.45 23.55
C VAL A 333 -15.48 2.49 24.23
N ASP A 334 -14.93 3.39 25.07
CA ASP A 334 -15.76 4.31 25.86
C ASP A 334 -15.38 5.81 25.77
N ILE A 335 -14.26 6.19 25.15
CA ILE A 335 -13.79 7.58 25.18
C ILE A 335 -13.02 7.95 23.90
N PRO A 336 -13.26 9.14 23.28
CA PRO A 336 -12.48 9.56 22.13
C PRO A 336 -11.03 9.81 22.57
N LEU A 337 -10.12 8.99 22.05
CA LEU A 337 -8.71 9.05 22.37
C LEU A 337 -8.05 10.19 21.57
N LEU A 338 -7.55 11.22 22.25
CA LEU A 338 -6.90 12.38 21.63
C LEU A 338 -5.40 12.15 21.42
N LYS A 339 -4.76 11.50 22.40
CA LYS A 339 -3.32 11.20 22.35
C LYS A 339 -3.04 9.95 23.17
N LEU A 340 -2.31 9.00 22.59
CA LEU A 340 -1.65 7.92 23.33
C LEU A 340 -0.16 8.24 23.36
N ARG A 341 0.39 8.40 24.56
CA ARG A 341 1.82 8.60 24.78
C ARG A 341 2.31 7.42 25.62
N LEU A 342 3.32 6.73 25.13
CA LEU A 342 3.95 5.62 25.84
C LEU A 342 5.27 6.14 26.39
N ASP A 343 5.34 6.29 27.71
CA ASP A 343 6.57 6.68 28.41
C ASP A 343 7.29 5.45 28.90
N LEU A 344 8.60 5.44 28.64
CA LEU A 344 9.49 4.37 29.06
C LEU A 344 10.45 4.88 30.12
N ASP A 345 10.43 4.23 31.27
CA ASP A 345 11.50 4.27 32.26
C ASP A 345 12.12 2.87 32.36
N SER A 346 13.34 2.79 32.89
CA SER A 346 14.15 1.60 33.13
C SER A 346 13.39 0.42 33.74
N ASP A 347 12.38 0.70 34.59
CA ASP A 347 11.62 -0.31 35.33
C ASP A 347 10.10 -0.30 35.05
N ALA A 348 9.59 0.61 34.21
CA ALA A 348 8.16 0.74 33.97
C ALA A 348 7.82 1.27 32.57
N ALA A 349 6.76 0.72 31.97
CA ALA A 349 6.08 1.31 30.83
C ALA A 349 4.83 2.02 31.34
N THR A 350 4.75 3.33 31.15
CA THR A 350 3.57 4.13 31.51
C THR A 350 2.80 4.49 30.25
N VAL A 351 1.58 3.96 30.13
CA VAL A 351 0.65 4.39 29.08
C VAL A 351 -0.07 5.64 29.56
N VAL A 352 0.25 6.79 28.97
CA VAL A 352 -0.45 8.05 29.20
C VAL A 352 -1.50 8.23 28.12
N VAL A 353 -2.76 8.08 28.50
CA VAL A 353 -3.89 8.33 27.61
C VAL A 353 -4.43 9.73 27.86
N LYS A 354 -4.42 10.59 26.84
CA LYS A 354 -5.15 11.85 26.86
C LYS A 354 -6.51 11.63 26.21
N LEU A 355 -7.53 11.80 27.03
CA LEU A 355 -8.92 11.68 26.64
C LEU A 355 -9.45 13.01 26.12
N PHE A 356 -10.34 12.96 25.13
CA PHE A 356 -11.12 14.12 24.72
C PHE A 356 -12.08 14.49 25.87
N ARG A 357 -11.92 15.67 26.47
CA ARG A 357 -12.94 16.25 27.34
C ARG A 357 -13.72 17.28 26.54
N THR A 358 -14.96 16.96 26.19
CA THR A 358 -15.94 17.99 25.84
C THR A 358 -16.21 18.80 27.11
N HIS A 359 -15.74 20.04 27.17
CA HIS A 359 -16.26 20.99 28.15
C HIS A 359 -17.74 21.20 27.82
N GLN A 360 -18.61 20.95 28.81
CA GLN A 360 -20.00 21.43 28.80
C GLN A 360 -20.03 22.96 28.83
#